data_AF-A0A367ZNA9-F1
#
_entry.id   AF-A0A367ZNA9-F1
#
_cell.length_a   1.000
_cell.length_b   1.000
_cell.length_c   1.000
_cell.angle_alpha   90.00
_cell.angle_beta   90.00
_cell.angle_gamma   90.00
#
_symmetry.space_group_name_H-M   'P 1'
#
loop_
_entity.id
_entity.type
_entity.pdbx_description
1 polymer ?
#
loop_
_entity_poly.entity_id
_entity_poly.type
_entity_poly.pdbx_seq_one_letter_code
_entity_poly.pdbx_strand_id
1 'polypeptide(L)'
;MAKPLAVGKSLRDRSFVSRVIVTVACLVVAILLDWGGDPSFPGWPFWWVTVISFGLTLRQGLALQRQWRTLAVLSDGFIIEDARGRRSYRDDQVVSLALCTNTNYAQGLPDSLTQQLRLWLDEGGKYAQIDLEITHPVSEANPFADLERRLADRLTAKARAVLAAGHEVVGEGWRLGPAGLTVQAPSGTWQLALEEVADLGVFDQEVRLWRKGEEEPCLRIPARSMNALLLERLVREERGDALGQEEGSPGTLGRVRFERTTPIGWTIFWGSATVLTWLAAGIWLAAGEPEPAAVAAGLSLVPLLLTIWLYRWRFRCHQFGVSLRGLVSEARLMYRDMASFTYQTTRMFYNGVYTGTMVQMIFEPVPGPGRQRISFNSTLQGLDEELDNLRQYIAKVIAQRLAAELNAGRSVEWTPHLRFLPEMSLEYRAAGLLWGSHAPVVIPLGQIAHLGFDGGSFKLWVKGKDDPVVQEEVGSANFWPGFYLLSALLDVAASAAADQNDGSAPAPSS
;
A
#
# COMPACT_ATOMS: atom_id res chain seq x y z
N MET A 1 -15.72 -30.62 -11.34
CA MET A 1 -15.65 -29.32 -12.04
C MET A 1 -15.81 -28.22 -11.02
N ALA A 2 -14.94 -27.20 -11.03
CA ALA A 2 -15.09 -26.05 -10.15
C ALA A 2 -16.38 -25.30 -10.47
N LYS A 3 -17.01 -24.70 -9.45
CA LYS A 3 -18.19 -23.84 -9.62
C LYS A 3 -17.81 -22.66 -10.52
N PRO A 4 -18.63 -22.29 -11.53
CA PRO A 4 -18.36 -21.13 -12.35
C PRO A 4 -18.31 -19.87 -11.48
N LEU A 5 -17.30 -19.04 -11.71
CA LEU A 5 -17.04 -17.79 -11.00
C LEU A 5 -17.69 -16.64 -11.76
N ALA A 6 -18.45 -15.79 -11.08
CA ALA A 6 -18.89 -14.54 -11.66
C ALA A 6 -17.73 -13.55 -11.64
N VAL A 7 -17.35 -13.03 -12.81
CA VAL A 7 -16.23 -12.10 -12.97
C VAL A 7 -16.67 -10.88 -13.77
N GLY A 8 -16.10 -9.72 -13.45
CA GLY A 8 -16.40 -8.45 -14.09
C GLY A 8 -16.63 -7.32 -13.10
N LYS A 9 -16.64 -6.09 -13.62
CA LYS A 9 -16.84 -4.90 -12.78
C LYS A 9 -18.25 -4.85 -12.22
N SER A 10 -18.33 -4.61 -10.92
CA SER A 10 -19.60 -4.38 -10.26
C SER A 10 -20.20 -3.02 -10.66
N LEU A 11 -21.53 -2.91 -10.68
CA LEU A 11 -22.22 -1.60 -10.74
C LEU A 11 -21.89 -0.73 -9.52
N ARG A 12 -21.27 -1.29 -8.48
CA ARG A 12 -20.70 -0.55 -7.34
C ARG A 12 -19.35 0.10 -7.65
N ASP A 13 -18.86 0.04 -8.88
CA ASP A 13 -17.64 0.74 -9.31
C ASP A 13 -17.77 2.25 -9.00
N ARG A 14 -16.80 2.78 -8.24
CA ARG A 14 -16.84 4.17 -7.74
C ARG A 14 -16.94 5.20 -8.86
N SER A 15 -16.36 4.93 -10.03
CA SER A 15 -16.42 5.86 -11.17
C SER A 15 -17.82 5.92 -11.78
N PHE A 16 -18.58 4.82 -11.73
CA PHE A 16 -19.98 4.82 -12.17
C PHE A 16 -20.86 5.54 -11.14
N VAL A 17 -20.71 5.21 -9.85
CA VAL A 17 -21.47 5.86 -8.77
C VAL A 17 -21.21 7.37 -8.74
N SER A 18 -19.96 7.83 -8.90
CA SER A 18 -19.65 9.26 -8.91
C SER A 18 -20.30 9.99 -10.09
N ARG A 19 -20.35 9.40 -11.28
CA ARG A 19 -21.06 10.00 -12.43
C ARG A 19 -22.56 10.04 -12.25
N VAL A 20 -23.16 9.01 -11.64
CA VAL A 20 -24.57 9.04 -11.26
C VAL A 20 -24.83 10.23 -10.32
N ILE A 21 -23.99 10.40 -9.29
CA ILE A 21 -24.11 11.54 -8.35
C ILE A 21 -23.96 12.88 -9.07
N VAL A 22 -22.95 13.06 -9.92
CA VAL A 22 -22.77 14.30 -10.69
C VAL A 22 -23.96 14.57 -11.60
N THR A 23 -24.48 13.56 -12.29
CA THR A 23 -25.67 13.68 -13.14
C THR A 23 -26.88 14.17 -12.35
N VAL A 24 -27.13 13.58 -11.18
CA VAL A 24 -28.22 13.98 -10.29
C VAL A 24 -28.00 15.40 -9.75
N ALA A 25 -26.77 15.76 -9.37
CA ALA A 25 -26.46 17.10 -8.89
C ALA A 25 -26.68 18.17 -9.98
N CYS A 26 -26.22 17.93 -11.21
CA CYS A 26 -26.46 18.83 -12.34
C CYS A 26 -27.97 19.00 -12.62
N LEU A 27 -28.73 17.90 -12.54
CA LEU A 27 -30.19 17.94 -12.71
C LEU A 27 -30.86 18.81 -11.64
N VAL A 28 -30.47 18.64 -10.36
CA VAL A 28 -31.02 19.44 -9.26
C VAL A 28 -30.69 20.93 -9.42
N VAL A 29 -29.46 21.27 -9.81
CA VAL A 29 -29.07 22.67 -10.07
C VAL A 29 -29.86 23.27 -11.23
N ALA A 30 -30.06 22.52 -12.32
CA ALA A 30 -30.87 22.97 -13.45
C ALA A 30 -32.32 23.28 -13.02
N ILE A 31 -32.93 22.40 -12.23
CA ILE A 31 -34.29 22.59 -11.69
C ILE A 31 -34.37 23.83 -10.79
N LEU A 32 -33.38 24.04 -9.91
CA LEU A 32 -33.38 25.18 -8.99
C LEU A 32 -33.21 26.52 -9.72
N LEU A 33 -32.36 26.58 -10.75
CA LEU A 33 -32.16 27.78 -11.55
C LEU A 33 -33.42 28.17 -12.34
N ASP A 34 -34.08 27.18 -12.94
CA ASP A 34 -35.35 27.41 -13.63
C ASP A 34 -36.46 27.83 -12.67
N TRP A 35 -36.47 27.29 -11.44
CA TRP A 35 -37.47 27.65 -10.43
C TRP A 35 -37.25 29.04 -9.84
N GLY A 36 -36.00 29.51 -9.75
CA GLY A 36 -35.65 30.83 -9.23
C GLY A 36 -36.18 32.01 -10.06
N GLY A 37 -36.54 31.77 -11.32
CA GLY A 37 -37.26 32.73 -12.15
C GLY A 37 -36.48 34.00 -12.53
N ASP A 38 -35.18 34.06 -12.28
CA ASP A 38 -34.34 35.19 -12.68
C ASP A 38 -34.03 35.10 -14.18
N PRO A 39 -34.58 35.99 -15.03
CA PRO A 39 -34.36 35.95 -16.47
C PRO A 39 -32.91 36.28 -16.87
N SER A 40 -32.11 36.84 -15.96
CA SER A 40 -30.71 37.17 -16.22
C SER A 40 -29.79 35.93 -16.16
N PHE A 41 -30.26 34.81 -15.61
CA PHE A 41 -29.49 33.58 -15.46
C PHE A 41 -30.25 32.38 -16.04
N PRO A 42 -30.32 32.23 -17.37
CA PRO A 42 -31.17 31.23 -17.97
C PRO A 42 -30.59 29.82 -17.72
N GLY A 43 -31.38 28.91 -17.14
CA GLY A 43 -30.93 27.58 -16.69
C GLY A 43 -30.59 26.57 -17.80
N TRP A 44 -30.83 26.92 -19.08
CA TRP A 44 -30.61 26.02 -20.23
C TRP A 44 -29.19 25.40 -20.34
N PRO A 45 -28.08 26.05 -19.94
CA PRO A 45 -26.76 25.42 -19.99
C PRO A 45 -26.66 24.20 -19.06
N PHE A 46 -27.31 24.24 -17.89
CA PHE A 46 -27.28 23.14 -16.92
C PHE A 46 -28.12 21.96 -17.37
N TRP A 47 -29.19 22.19 -18.14
CA TRP A 47 -29.95 21.12 -18.79
C TRP A 47 -29.10 20.36 -19.81
N TRP A 48 -28.31 21.06 -20.63
CA TRP A 48 -27.39 20.39 -21.56
C TRP A 48 -26.33 19.55 -20.84
N VAL A 49 -25.70 20.11 -19.80
CA VAL A 49 -24.73 19.38 -18.98
C VAL A 49 -25.36 18.11 -18.38
N THR A 50 -26.61 18.21 -17.90
CA THR A 50 -27.35 17.07 -17.34
C THR A 50 -27.62 15.99 -18.37
N VAL A 51 -28.12 16.35 -19.57
CA VAL A 51 -28.39 15.39 -20.65
C VAL A 51 -27.11 14.68 -21.10
N ILE A 52 -26.01 15.43 -21.26
CA ILE A 52 -24.70 14.86 -21.62
C ILE A 52 -24.22 13.91 -20.52
N SER A 53 -24.28 14.32 -19.25
CA SER A 53 -23.86 13.51 -18.11
C SER A 53 -24.69 12.21 -17.98
N PHE A 54 -26.00 12.30 -18.19
CA PHE A 54 -26.90 11.15 -18.19
C PHE A 54 -26.58 10.17 -19.31
N GLY A 55 -26.40 10.66 -20.54
CA GLY A 55 -26.02 9.82 -21.69
C GLY A 55 -24.69 9.09 -21.47
N LEU A 56 -23.69 9.77 -20.89
CA LEU A 56 -22.41 9.18 -20.50
C LEU A 56 -22.55 8.12 -19.41
N THR A 57 -23.41 8.36 -18.41
CA THR A 57 -23.71 7.43 -17.32
C THR A 57 -24.40 6.17 -17.85
N LEU A 58 -25.43 6.31 -18.68
CA LEU A 58 -26.14 5.17 -19.29
C LEU A 58 -25.20 4.33 -20.15
N ARG A 59 -24.38 4.98 -20.99
CA ARG A 59 -23.36 4.30 -21.81
C ARG A 59 -22.37 3.51 -20.94
N GLN A 60 -21.94 4.07 -19.81
CA GLN A 60 -21.05 3.37 -18.88
C GLN A 60 -21.75 2.19 -18.19
N GLY A 61 -23.00 2.35 -17.75
CA GLY A 61 -23.80 1.27 -17.15
C GLY A 61 -23.98 0.09 -18.11
N LEU A 62 -24.32 0.37 -19.38
CA LEU A 62 -24.40 -0.66 -20.42
C LEU A 62 -23.04 -1.30 -20.71
N ALA A 63 -21.95 -0.54 -20.66
CA ALA A 63 -20.61 -1.09 -20.81
C ALA A 63 -20.23 -2.03 -19.65
N LEU A 64 -20.55 -1.66 -18.40
CA LEU A 64 -20.33 -2.50 -17.21
C LEU A 64 -21.18 -3.77 -17.25
N GLN A 65 -22.46 -3.66 -17.64
CA GLN A 65 -23.34 -4.82 -17.80
C GLN A 65 -22.81 -5.79 -18.86
N ARG A 66 -22.26 -5.27 -19.97
CA ARG A 66 -21.61 -6.09 -21.02
C ARG A 66 -20.29 -6.72 -20.58
N GLN A 67 -19.68 -6.24 -19.49
CA GLN A 67 -18.45 -6.78 -18.91
C GLN A 67 -18.70 -7.90 -17.90
N TRP A 68 -19.95 -8.20 -17.55
CA TRP A 68 -20.26 -9.36 -16.71
C TRP A 68 -20.02 -10.65 -17.49
N ARG A 69 -19.27 -11.55 -16.89
CA ARG A 69 -18.92 -12.85 -17.46
C ARG A 69 -18.99 -13.92 -16.40
N THR A 70 -19.18 -15.16 -16.82
CA THR A 70 -18.85 -16.32 -15.97
C THR A 70 -17.57 -16.96 -16.46
N LEU A 71 -16.72 -17.37 -15.52
CA LEU A 71 -15.46 -18.04 -15.78
C LEU A 71 -15.52 -19.45 -15.17
N ALA A 72 -15.31 -20.47 -15.98
CA ALA A 72 -15.08 -21.83 -15.50
C ALA A 72 -13.64 -22.24 -15.78
N VAL A 73 -12.85 -22.44 -14.72
CA VAL A 73 -11.45 -22.89 -14.84
C VAL A 73 -11.43 -24.39 -15.15
N LEU A 74 -10.73 -24.77 -16.22
CA LEU A 74 -10.48 -26.15 -16.61
C LEU A 74 -9.03 -26.54 -16.27
N SER A 75 -8.67 -27.81 -16.43
CA SER A 75 -7.31 -28.29 -16.15
C SER A 75 -6.25 -27.79 -17.15
N ASP A 76 -6.62 -27.52 -18.40
CA ASP A 76 -5.74 -27.10 -19.50
C ASP A 76 -6.20 -25.80 -20.19
N GLY A 77 -7.16 -25.11 -19.58
CA GLY A 77 -7.72 -23.88 -20.11
C GLY A 77 -8.78 -23.28 -19.18
N PHE A 78 -9.67 -22.50 -19.78
CA PHE A 78 -10.82 -21.91 -19.11
C PHE A 78 -11.93 -21.59 -20.12
N ILE A 79 -13.16 -21.54 -19.65
CA ILE A 79 -14.33 -21.16 -20.43
C ILE A 79 -14.82 -19.82 -19.92
N ILE A 80 -15.10 -18.91 -20.86
CA ILE A 80 -15.74 -17.63 -20.58
C ILE A 80 -17.11 -17.62 -21.26
N GLU A 81 -18.14 -17.29 -20.50
CA GLU A 81 -19.46 -17.00 -21.02
C GLU A 81 -19.81 -15.55 -20.76
N ASP A 82 -19.99 -14.78 -21.83
CA ASP A 82 -20.38 -13.38 -21.78
C ASP A 82 -21.42 -13.07 -22.88
N ALA A 83 -21.72 -11.78 -23.12
CA ALA A 83 -22.68 -11.37 -24.14
C ALA A 83 -22.33 -11.83 -25.57
N ARG A 84 -21.11 -12.31 -25.83
CA ARG A 84 -20.69 -12.87 -27.13
C ARG A 84 -20.88 -14.39 -27.20
N GLY A 85 -21.41 -15.00 -26.15
CA GLY A 85 -21.60 -16.45 -26.03
C GLY A 85 -20.46 -17.14 -25.29
N ARG A 86 -20.56 -18.47 -25.23
CA ARG A 86 -19.61 -19.35 -24.54
C ARG A 86 -18.39 -19.60 -25.43
N ARG A 87 -17.20 -19.26 -24.93
CA ARG A 87 -15.92 -19.45 -25.62
C ARG A 87 -14.96 -20.23 -24.71
N SER A 88 -14.26 -21.19 -25.28
CA SER A 88 -13.24 -21.97 -24.57
C SER A 88 -11.87 -21.49 -25.03
N TYR A 89 -10.99 -21.24 -24.07
CA TYR A 89 -9.61 -20.86 -24.31
C TYR A 89 -8.70 -21.87 -23.65
N ARG A 90 -7.71 -22.33 -24.38
CA ARG A 90 -6.64 -23.19 -23.87
C ARG A 90 -5.50 -22.33 -23.34
N ASP A 91 -4.70 -22.86 -22.43
CA ASP A 91 -3.55 -22.13 -21.89
C ASP A 91 -2.53 -21.72 -22.98
N ASP A 92 -2.45 -22.50 -24.07
CA ASP A 92 -1.54 -22.22 -25.19
C ASP A 92 -1.92 -21.01 -26.01
N GLN A 93 -3.19 -20.60 -25.94
CA GLN A 93 -3.68 -19.38 -26.57
C GLN A 93 -3.36 -18.13 -25.73
N VAL A 94 -3.00 -18.28 -24.45
CA VAL A 94 -2.59 -17.14 -23.62
C VAL A 94 -1.16 -16.74 -23.99
N VAL A 95 -0.99 -15.51 -24.48
CA VAL A 95 0.30 -14.96 -24.89
C VAL A 95 0.91 -14.02 -23.86
N SER A 96 0.08 -13.45 -22.98
CA SER A 96 0.50 -12.58 -21.90
C SER A 96 -0.51 -12.58 -20.76
N LEU A 97 -0.03 -12.27 -19.56
CA LEU A 97 -0.85 -12.09 -18.36
C LEU A 97 -0.38 -10.83 -17.60
N ALA A 98 -1.32 -10.18 -16.92
CA ALA A 98 -1.06 -9.18 -15.90
C ALA A 98 -1.98 -9.40 -14.70
N LEU A 99 -1.46 -9.18 -13.49
CA LEU A 99 -2.20 -9.40 -12.25
C LEU A 99 -2.04 -8.18 -11.35
N CYS A 100 -3.15 -7.73 -10.78
CA CYS A 100 -3.16 -6.71 -9.73
C CYS A 100 -4.11 -7.16 -8.62
N THR A 101 -3.67 -7.02 -7.36
CA THR A 101 -4.48 -7.32 -6.18
C THR A 101 -4.66 -6.04 -5.38
N ASN A 102 -5.90 -5.77 -4.99
CA ASN A 102 -6.28 -4.65 -4.16
C ASN A 102 -7.04 -5.15 -2.94
N THR A 103 -6.56 -4.83 -1.75
CA THR A 103 -7.29 -5.12 -0.51
C THR A 103 -8.38 -4.09 -0.31
N ASN A 104 -9.64 -4.54 -0.21
CA ASN A 104 -10.76 -3.73 0.19
C ASN A 104 -10.93 -3.79 1.70
N TYR A 105 -11.29 -2.64 2.26
CA TYR A 105 -11.48 -2.51 3.69
C TYR A 105 -12.93 -2.19 4.01
N ALA A 106 -13.51 -2.91 4.97
CA ALA A 106 -14.78 -2.56 5.59
C ALA A 106 -14.49 -2.19 7.04
N GLN A 107 -14.92 -0.99 7.46
CA GLN A 107 -14.68 -0.48 8.82
C GLN A 107 -13.19 -0.52 9.23
N GLY A 108 -12.29 -0.32 8.27
CA GLY A 108 -10.84 -0.31 8.46
C GLY A 108 -10.19 -1.68 8.72
N LEU A 109 -10.93 -2.79 8.61
CA LEU A 109 -10.38 -4.15 8.56
C LEU A 109 -10.31 -4.64 7.10
N PRO A 110 -9.30 -5.42 6.72
CA PRO A 110 -9.32 -6.16 5.47
C PRO A 110 -10.58 -7.03 5.42
N ASP A 111 -11.44 -6.79 4.45
CA ASP A 111 -12.73 -7.48 4.31
C ASP A 111 -12.70 -8.43 3.11
N SER A 112 -12.26 -7.90 1.97
CA SER A 112 -12.17 -8.64 0.72
C SER A 112 -10.94 -8.25 -0.08
N LEU A 113 -10.51 -9.12 -0.99
CA LEU A 113 -9.49 -8.86 -1.99
C LEU A 113 -10.17 -8.72 -3.35
N THR A 114 -9.94 -7.61 -4.04
CA THR A 114 -10.25 -7.47 -5.47
C THR A 114 -9.01 -7.81 -6.28
N GLN A 115 -9.11 -8.87 -7.06
CA GLN A 115 -8.07 -9.27 -8.00
C GLN A 115 -8.50 -8.96 -9.43
N GLN A 116 -7.58 -8.36 -10.18
CA GLN A 116 -7.72 -8.08 -11.59
C GLN A 116 -6.69 -8.91 -12.35
N LEU A 117 -7.17 -9.91 -13.09
CA LEU A 117 -6.39 -10.72 -14.00
C LEU A 117 -6.69 -10.29 -15.43
N ARG A 118 -5.69 -9.79 -16.14
CA ARG A 118 -5.80 -9.40 -17.54
C ARG A 118 -5.03 -10.38 -18.40
N LEU A 119 -5.70 -10.95 -19.38
CA LEU A 119 -5.17 -11.95 -20.29
C LEU A 119 -5.14 -11.39 -21.71
N TRP A 120 -4.06 -11.65 -22.43
CA TRP A 120 -3.99 -11.46 -23.88
C TRP A 120 -3.97 -12.81 -24.56
N LEU A 121 -4.84 -12.99 -25.54
CA LEU A 121 -5.11 -14.25 -26.21
C LEU A 121 -4.79 -14.14 -27.70
N ASP A 122 -4.20 -15.19 -28.27
CA ASP A 122 -4.06 -15.33 -29.72
C ASP A 122 -5.33 -15.94 -30.32
N GLU A 123 -6.07 -15.13 -31.09
CA GLU A 123 -7.25 -15.52 -31.85
C GLU A 123 -6.95 -15.52 -33.37
N GLY A 124 -5.93 -16.27 -33.77
CA GLY A 124 -5.57 -16.45 -35.18
C GLY A 124 -4.80 -15.27 -35.76
N GLY A 125 -3.78 -14.81 -35.04
CA GLY A 125 -2.93 -13.69 -35.45
C GLY A 125 -3.46 -12.32 -35.03
N LYS A 126 -4.59 -12.27 -34.31
CA LYS A 126 -5.08 -11.08 -33.63
C LYS A 126 -5.04 -11.30 -32.12
N TYR A 127 -4.57 -10.29 -31.39
CA TYR A 127 -4.58 -10.33 -29.93
C TYR A 127 -5.92 -9.83 -29.40
N ALA A 128 -6.63 -10.70 -28.67
CA ALA A 128 -7.81 -10.33 -27.90
C ALA A 128 -7.43 -10.11 -26.43
N GLN A 129 -7.91 -9.02 -25.83
CA GLN A 129 -7.70 -8.76 -24.40
C GLN A 129 -8.96 -9.13 -23.61
N ILE A 130 -8.77 -9.85 -22.51
CA ILE A 130 -9.81 -10.21 -21.56
C ILE A 130 -9.42 -9.72 -20.16
N ASP A 131 -10.21 -8.79 -19.65
CA ASP A 131 -10.11 -8.34 -18.25
C ASP A 131 -11.06 -9.18 -17.38
N LEU A 132 -10.52 -9.83 -16.36
CA LEU A 132 -11.24 -10.60 -15.35
C LEU A 132 -11.05 -9.89 -14.01
N GLU A 133 -12.15 -9.55 -13.35
CA GLU A 133 -12.13 -8.91 -12.02
C GLU A 133 -12.98 -9.75 -11.07
N ILE A 134 -12.43 -10.11 -9.92
CA ILE A 134 -13.14 -10.84 -8.88
C ILE A 134 -12.87 -10.21 -7.52
N THR A 135 -13.92 -10.12 -6.70
CA THR A 135 -13.82 -9.72 -5.30
C THR A 135 -14.23 -10.91 -4.43
N HIS A 136 -13.37 -11.33 -3.51
CA HIS A 136 -13.64 -12.44 -2.58
C HIS A 136 -13.19 -12.06 -1.16
N PRO A 137 -13.81 -12.61 -0.09
CA PRO A 137 -13.39 -12.37 1.28
C PRO A 137 -11.92 -12.75 1.53
N VAL A 138 -11.22 -12.02 2.40
CA VAL A 138 -9.80 -12.29 2.74
C VAL A 138 -9.62 -13.68 3.38
N SER A 139 -10.67 -14.20 4.03
CA SER A 139 -10.68 -15.54 4.64
C SER A 139 -10.86 -16.69 3.65
N GLU A 140 -11.28 -16.40 2.42
CA GLU A 140 -11.48 -17.41 1.38
C GLU A 140 -10.21 -17.57 0.54
N ALA A 141 -9.95 -18.80 0.07
CA ALA A 141 -8.83 -19.06 -0.82
C ALA A 141 -9.01 -18.32 -2.15
N ASN A 142 -7.92 -17.76 -2.67
CA ASN A 142 -7.91 -17.06 -3.95
C ASN A 142 -8.45 -17.98 -5.08
N PRO A 143 -9.59 -17.62 -5.72
CA PRO A 143 -10.23 -18.45 -6.75
C PRO A 143 -9.44 -18.49 -8.08
N PHE A 144 -8.50 -17.58 -8.30
CA PHE A 144 -7.60 -17.57 -9.45
C PHE A 144 -6.27 -18.27 -9.20
N ALA A 145 -5.94 -18.68 -7.97
CA ALA A 145 -4.59 -19.12 -7.62
C ALA A 145 -4.04 -20.22 -8.56
N ASP A 146 -4.84 -21.24 -8.87
CA ASP A 146 -4.42 -22.34 -9.75
C ASP A 146 -4.27 -21.93 -11.22
N LEU A 147 -5.20 -21.11 -11.73
CA LEU A 147 -5.13 -20.58 -13.09
C LEU A 147 -3.93 -19.65 -13.25
N GLU A 148 -3.75 -18.73 -12.30
CA GLU A 148 -2.65 -17.77 -12.25
C GLU A 148 -1.31 -18.49 -12.25
N ARG A 149 -1.09 -19.44 -11.32
CA ARG A 149 0.15 -20.19 -11.22
C ARG A 149 0.47 -20.91 -12.53
N ARG A 150 -0.48 -21.67 -13.07
CA ARG A 150 -0.31 -22.45 -14.30
C ARG A 150 0.00 -21.56 -15.52
N LEU A 151 -0.73 -20.46 -15.70
CA LEU A 151 -0.48 -19.53 -16.80
C LEU A 151 0.86 -18.81 -16.64
N ALA A 152 1.21 -18.38 -15.42
CA ALA A 152 2.45 -17.70 -15.15
C ALA A 152 3.66 -18.63 -15.38
N ASP A 153 3.61 -19.87 -14.89
CA ASP A 153 4.69 -20.85 -15.06
C ASP A 153 4.88 -21.21 -16.53
N ARG A 154 3.78 -21.40 -17.26
CA ARG A 154 3.81 -21.65 -18.71
C ARG A 154 4.42 -20.47 -19.48
N LEU A 155 3.97 -19.25 -19.19
CA LEU A 155 4.45 -18.05 -19.86
C LEU A 155 5.92 -17.79 -19.55
N THR A 156 6.37 -18.03 -18.31
CA THR A 156 7.79 -18.02 -17.94
C THR A 156 8.59 -19.05 -18.73
N ALA A 157 8.14 -20.30 -18.81
CA ALA A 157 8.82 -21.34 -19.58
C ALA A 157 8.92 -20.99 -21.08
N LYS A 158 7.83 -20.47 -21.66
CA LYS A 158 7.81 -20.00 -23.07
C LYS A 158 8.78 -18.84 -23.28
N ALA A 159 8.79 -17.87 -22.37
CA ALA A 159 9.66 -16.71 -22.45
C ALA A 159 11.14 -17.09 -22.36
N ARG A 160 11.50 -18.04 -21.48
CA ARG A 160 12.86 -18.61 -21.43
C ARG A 160 13.25 -19.28 -22.75
N ALA A 161 12.36 -20.06 -23.35
CA ALA A 161 12.63 -20.68 -24.65
C ALA A 161 12.88 -19.64 -25.76
N VAL A 162 12.13 -18.52 -25.73
CA VAL A 162 12.33 -17.38 -26.64
C VAL A 162 13.68 -16.71 -26.42
N LEU A 163 14.06 -16.45 -25.17
CA LEU A 163 15.37 -15.86 -24.83
C LEU A 163 16.54 -16.79 -25.21
N ALA A 164 16.40 -18.09 -24.95
CA ALA A 164 17.39 -19.11 -25.31
C ALA A 164 17.59 -19.24 -26.84
N ALA A 165 16.55 -18.94 -27.62
CA ALA A 165 16.63 -18.86 -29.08
C ALA A 165 17.24 -17.55 -29.60
N GLY A 166 17.65 -16.64 -28.71
CA GLY A 166 18.20 -15.32 -29.07
C GLY A 166 17.15 -14.28 -29.46
N HIS A 167 15.87 -14.56 -29.21
CA HIS A 167 14.77 -13.63 -29.49
C HIS A 167 14.41 -12.78 -28.26
N GLU A 168 13.65 -11.71 -28.49
CA GLU A 168 13.21 -10.80 -27.43
C GLU A 168 11.82 -11.18 -26.88
N VAL A 169 11.66 -11.08 -25.57
CA VAL A 169 10.37 -11.12 -24.88
C VAL A 169 9.87 -9.69 -24.74
N VAL A 170 8.66 -9.41 -25.21
CA VAL A 170 8.09 -8.06 -25.27
C VAL A 170 7.01 -7.86 -24.21
N GLY A 171 7.02 -6.72 -23.55
CA GLY A 171 5.91 -6.24 -22.71
C GLY A 171 5.52 -4.80 -23.05
N GLU A 172 4.63 -4.21 -22.25
CA GLU A 172 4.18 -2.84 -22.46
C GLU A 172 5.28 -1.85 -22.06
N GLY A 173 5.92 -1.23 -23.07
CA GLY A 173 6.99 -0.25 -22.85
C GLY A 173 8.36 -0.85 -22.52
N TRP A 174 8.55 -2.17 -22.66
CA TRP A 174 9.85 -2.81 -22.44
C TRP A 174 10.03 -4.06 -23.30
N ARG A 175 11.29 -4.45 -23.52
CA ARG A 175 11.71 -5.67 -24.21
C ARG A 175 12.90 -6.27 -23.51
N LEU A 176 12.91 -7.57 -23.28
CA LEU A 176 14.02 -8.29 -22.69
C LEU A 176 14.62 -9.20 -23.75
N GLY A 177 15.91 -9.05 -24.04
CA GLY A 177 16.63 -9.89 -25.00
C GLY A 177 18.03 -10.27 -24.50
N PRO A 178 18.84 -10.91 -25.35
CA PRO A 178 20.20 -11.32 -24.99
C PRO A 178 21.12 -10.16 -24.58
N ALA A 179 20.86 -8.96 -25.10
CA ALA A 179 21.63 -7.76 -24.79
C ALA A 179 21.14 -7.02 -23.53
N GLY A 180 20.13 -7.55 -22.84
CA GLY A 180 19.53 -6.96 -21.64
C GLY A 180 18.11 -6.42 -21.85
N LEU A 181 17.70 -5.53 -20.96
CA LEU A 181 16.38 -4.91 -20.91
C LEU A 181 16.38 -3.58 -21.67
N THR A 182 15.63 -3.50 -22.75
CA THR A 182 15.34 -2.25 -23.47
C THR A 182 14.02 -1.66 -22.97
N VAL A 183 14.03 -0.41 -22.54
CA VAL A 183 12.86 0.32 -22.05
C VAL A 183 12.50 1.44 -23.00
N GLN A 184 11.20 1.56 -23.31
CA GLN A 184 10.62 2.67 -24.05
C GLN A 184 9.92 3.62 -23.08
N ALA A 185 10.58 4.72 -22.74
CA ALA A 185 10.02 5.78 -21.91
C ALA A 185 9.62 6.99 -22.77
N PRO A 186 8.76 7.89 -22.27
CA PRO A 186 8.47 9.16 -22.96
C PRO A 186 9.72 10.00 -23.25
N SER A 187 10.78 9.85 -22.45
CA SER A 187 12.07 10.53 -22.62
C SER A 187 12.98 9.89 -23.68
N GLY A 188 12.63 8.72 -24.21
CA GLY A 188 13.42 7.99 -25.19
C GLY A 188 13.51 6.49 -24.91
N THR A 189 14.18 5.78 -25.82
CA THR A 189 14.52 4.36 -25.63
C THR A 189 15.91 4.24 -25.04
N TRP A 190 16.06 3.43 -24.00
CA TRP A 190 17.34 3.15 -23.37
C TRP A 190 17.47 1.65 -23.08
N GLN A 191 18.70 1.20 -22.89
CA GLN A 191 19.04 -0.20 -22.66
C GLN A 191 19.74 -0.35 -21.31
N LEU A 192 19.49 -1.48 -20.65
CA LEU A 192 20.02 -1.82 -19.34
C LEU A 192 20.50 -3.27 -19.37
N ALA A 193 21.79 -3.46 -19.15
CA ALA A 193 22.33 -4.81 -18.97
C ALA A 193 21.73 -5.45 -17.72
N LEU A 194 21.41 -6.75 -17.75
CA LEU A 194 20.81 -7.41 -16.58
C LEU A 194 21.74 -7.37 -15.38
N GLU A 195 23.05 -7.36 -15.59
CA GLU A 195 24.08 -7.27 -14.56
C GLU A 195 24.10 -5.92 -13.83
N GLU A 196 23.56 -4.87 -14.48
CA GLU A 196 23.37 -3.54 -13.89
C GLU A 196 22.07 -3.44 -13.07
N VAL A 197 21.21 -4.46 -13.12
CA VAL A 197 20.02 -4.52 -12.27
C VAL A 197 20.45 -4.87 -10.86
N ALA A 198 20.22 -3.93 -9.95
CA ALA A 198 20.58 -4.07 -8.56
C ALA A 198 19.45 -4.59 -7.69
N ASP A 199 18.21 -4.27 -8.06
CA ASP A 199 17.01 -4.62 -7.30
C ASP A 199 15.78 -4.59 -8.20
N LEU A 200 14.75 -5.31 -7.77
CA LEU A 200 13.48 -5.46 -8.46
C LEU A 200 12.39 -5.83 -7.44
N GLY A 201 11.25 -5.14 -7.51
CA GLY A 201 10.10 -5.50 -6.68
C GLY A 201 8.82 -4.79 -7.10
N VAL A 202 7.70 -5.25 -6.56
CA VAL A 202 6.39 -4.66 -6.80
C VAL A 202 6.06 -3.74 -5.63
N PHE A 203 5.87 -2.46 -5.91
CA PHE A 203 5.50 -1.45 -4.92
C PHE A 203 4.45 -0.53 -5.52
N ASP A 204 3.42 -0.17 -4.75
CA ASP A 204 2.34 0.73 -5.22
C ASP A 204 1.66 0.28 -6.52
N GLN A 205 1.50 -1.03 -6.71
CA GLN A 205 0.99 -1.64 -7.95
C GLN A 205 1.87 -1.35 -9.19
N GLU A 206 3.16 -1.13 -9.00
CA GLU A 206 4.15 -0.96 -10.04
C GLU A 206 5.30 -1.95 -9.84
N VAL A 207 5.71 -2.64 -10.90
CA VAL A 207 7.01 -3.29 -10.96
C VAL A 207 8.06 -2.20 -11.11
N ARG A 208 8.94 -2.11 -10.11
CA ARG A 208 10.02 -1.14 -10.06
C ARG A 208 11.36 -1.87 -10.17
N LEU A 209 12.25 -1.31 -10.97
CA LEU A 209 13.59 -1.82 -11.17
C LEU A 209 14.60 -0.71 -10.89
N TRP A 210 15.68 -1.06 -10.20
CA TRP A 210 16.76 -0.14 -9.85
C TRP A 210 18.06 -0.54 -10.54
N ARG A 211 18.75 0.44 -11.12
CA ARG A 211 20.13 0.29 -11.59
C ARG A 211 21.09 0.34 -10.39
N LYS A 212 22.24 -0.33 -10.51
CA LYS A 212 23.35 -0.21 -9.54
C LYS A 212 23.75 1.25 -9.31
N GLY A 213 23.90 1.62 -8.05
CA GLY A 213 24.26 2.98 -7.62
C GLY A 213 23.12 4.01 -7.69
N GLU A 214 21.94 3.68 -8.21
CA GLU A 214 20.80 4.58 -8.24
C GLU A 214 19.85 4.34 -7.05
N GLU A 215 19.47 5.43 -6.35
CA GLU A 215 18.50 5.36 -5.25
C GLU A 215 17.05 5.28 -5.78
N GLU A 216 16.75 5.96 -6.89
CA GLU A 216 15.43 5.97 -7.50
C GLU A 216 15.28 4.83 -8.52
N PRO A 217 14.06 4.28 -8.70
CA PRO A 217 13.83 3.26 -9.72
C PRO A 217 14.01 3.89 -11.11
N CYS A 218 14.86 3.29 -11.93
CA CYS A 218 15.07 3.72 -13.32
C CYS A 218 13.88 3.32 -14.22
N LEU A 219 13.10 2.31 -13.80
CA LEU A 219 11.93 1.82 -14.51
C LEU A 219 10.76 1.63 -13.56
N ARG A 220 9.58 2.09 -13.99
CA ARG A 220 8.30 1.88 -13.31
C ARG A 220 7.28 1.37 -14.33
N ILE A 221 6.82 0.15 -14.14
CA ILE A 221 5.86 -0.51 -15.02
C ILE A 221 4.61 -0.82 -14.19
N PRO A 222 3.41 -0.35 -14.57
CA PRO A 222 2.20 -0.70 -13.84
C PRO A 222 2.04 -2.23 -13.79
N ALA A 223 1.75 -2.81 -12.63
CA ALA A 223 1.59 -4.27 -12.45
C ALA A 223 0.48 -4.86 -13.35
N ARG A 224 -0.49 -4.03 -13.73
CA ARG A 224 -1.57 -4.34 -14.68
C ARG A 224 -1.18 -4.33 -16.17
N SER A 225 0.05 -3.96 -16.48
CA SER A 225 0.54 -3.84 -17.85
C SER A 225 0.99 -5.19 -18.42
N MET A 226 1.01 -5.29 -19.75
CA MET A 226 1.33 -6.55 -20.44
C MET A 226 2.70 -7.10 -20.02
N ASN A 227 2.71 -8.36 -19.55
CA ASN A 227 3.90 -9.10 -19.10
C ASN A 227 4.66 -8.49 -17.90
N ALA A 228 4.08 -7.57 -17.12
CA ALA A 228 4.77 -7.00 -15.95
C ALA A 228 5.25 -8.07 -14.94
N LEU A 229 4.38 -9.01 -14.59
CA LEU A 229 4.72 -10.15 -13.70
C LEU A 229 5.80 -11.05 -14.32
N LEU A 230 5.75 -11.24 -15.64
CA LEU A 230 6.71 -12.06 -16.37
C LEU A 230 8.10 -11.42 -16.33
N LEU A 231 8.20 -10.10 -16.52
CA LEU A 231 9.47 -9.38 -16.35
C LEU A 231 10.05 -9.59 -14.96
N GLU A 232 9.21 -9.46 -13.92
CA GLU A 232 9.64 -9.66 -12.53
C GLU A 232 10.25 -11.05 -12.33
N ARG A 233 9.54 -12.10 -12.78
CA ARG A 233 10.00 -13.49 -12.66
C ARG A 233 11.29 -13.73 -13.43
N LEU A 234 11.37 -13.31 -14.69
CA LEU A 234 12.54 -13.55 -15.54
C LEU A 234 13.79 -12.86 -14.96
N VAL A 235 13.68 -11.59 -14.56
CA VAL A 235 14.83 -10.87 -13.97
C VAL A 235 15.23 -11.48 -12.62
N ARG A 236 14.27 -11.91 -11.79
CA ARG A 236 14.57 -12.59 -10.52
C ARG A 236 15.26 -13.93 -10.73
N GLU A 237 14.86 -14.70 -11.73
CA GLU A 237 15.48 -15.98 -12.05
C GLU A 237 16.90 -15.82 -12.60
N GLU A 238 17.13 -14.86 -13.50
CA GLU A 238 18.44 -14.59 -14.09
C GLU A 238 19.44 -13.99 -13.08
N ARG A 239 18.96 -13.17 -12.14
CA ARG A 239 19.81 -12.52 -11.14
C ARG A 239 19.94 -13.30 -9.84
N GLY A 240 19.00 -14.18 -9.54
CA GLY A 240 18.97 -15.00 -8.34
C GLY A 240 19.11 -14.17 -7.06
N ASP A 241 19.95 -14.67 -6.15
CA ASP A 241 20.19 -14.05 -4.85
C ASP A 241 20.95 -12.70 -4.93
N ALA A 242 21.52 -12.35 -6.08
CA ALA A 242 22.25 -11.09 -6.24
C ALA A 242 21.33 -9.86 -6.15
N LEU A 243 20.01 -10.03 -6.34
CA LEU A 243 19.06 -8.94 -6.18
C LEU A 243 18.94 -8.52 -4.71
N GLY A 244 19.08 -7.23 -4.45
CA GLY A 244 18.95 -6.68 -3.10
C GLY A 244 20.13 -6.95 -2.17
N GLN A 245 21.13 -7.74 -2.59
CA GLN A 245 22.35 -8.03 -1.83
C GLN A 245 23.40 -6.91 -1.86
N GLU A 246 23.24 -5.88 -2.70
CA GLU A 246 24.13 -4.72 -2.61
C GLU A 246 23.99 -4.07 -1.23
N GLU A 247 24.99 -4.33 -0.38
CA GLU A 247 25.20 -3.62 0.87
C GLU A 247 25.28 -2.14 0.53
N GLY A 248 24.26 -1.39 0.94
CA GLY A 248 24.26 0.05 0.76
C GLY A 248 25.54 0.63 1.35
N SER A 249 26.19 1.53 0.60
CA SER A 249 27.38 2.22 1.10
C SER A 249 27.10 2.74 2.52
N PRO A 250 28.00 2.54 3.49
CA PRO A 250 27.76 2.93 4.87
C PRO A 250 27.29 4.39 4.95
N GLY A 251 26.09 4.61 5.50
CA GLY A 251 25.49 5.95 5.64
C GLY A 251 24.50 6.35 4.55
N THR A 252 24.28 5.53 3.53
CA THR A 252 23.21 5.75 2.53
C THR A 252 21.87 5.19 3.02
N LEU A 253 20.75 5.80 2.57
CA LEU A 253 19.41 5.28 2.88
C LEU A 253 19.06 4.05 2.02
N GLY A 254 19.83 3.78 0.97
CA GLY A 254 19.56 2.74 -0.01
C GLY A 254 18.52 3.15 -1.04
N ARG A 255 17.84 2.17 -1.63
CA ARG A 255 16.87 2.38 -2.71
C ARG A 255 15.52 2.84 -2.17
N VAL A 256 14.90 3.81 -2.83
CA VAL A 256 13.52 4.25 -2.57
C VAL A 256 12.57 3.11 -2.96
N ARG A 257 11.97 2.45 -1.98
CA ARG A 257 10.99 1.37 -2.20
C ARG A 257 9.63 1.93 -2.59
N PHE A 258 9.15 2.89 -1.81
CA PHE A 258 7.92 3.60 -2.10
C PHE A 258 7.93 5.06 -1.64
N GLU A 259 7.05 5.84 -2.24
CA GLU A 259 6.89 7.27 -1.98
C GLU A 259 5.42 7.53 -1.64
N ARG A 260 5.18 8.35 -0.61
CA ARG A 260 3.87 8.88 -0.28
C ARG A 260 3.92 10.38 -0.50
N THR A 261 3.15 10.82 -1.49
CA THR A 261 2.88 12.22 -1.75
C THR A 261 1.57 12.61 -1.11
N THR A 262 1.37 13.92 -0.93
CA THR A 262 0.08 14.43 -0.48
C THR A 262 -1.03 14.00 -1.43
N PRO A 263 -2.23 13.61 -0.93
CA PRO A 263 -3.29 13.11 -1.79
C PRO A 263 -3.58 14.07 -2.94
N ILE A 264 -3.59 13.56 -4.17
CA ILE A 264 -3.77 14.37 -5.38
C ILE A 264 -5.03 15.22 -5.34
N GLY A 265 -6.07 14.77 -4.64
CA GLY A 265 -7.32 15.51 -4.43
C GLY A 265 -7.10 16.87 -3.76
N TRP A 266 -6.18 16.98 -2.81
CA TRP A 266 -5.85 18.26 -2.17
C TRP A 266 -5.10 19.18 -3.13
N THR A 267 -4.15 18.63 -3.90
CA THR A 267 -3.43 19.39 -4.94
C THR A 267 -4.40 19.89 -6.00
N ILE A 268 -5.36 19.05 -6.45
CA ILE A 268 -6.40 19.44 -7.40
C ILE A 268 -7.33 20.48 -6.79
N PHE A 269 -7.77 20.31 -5.54
CA PHE A 269 -8.66 21.25 -4.87
C PHE A 269 -8.03 22.65 -4.79
N TRP A 270 -6.81 22.76 -4.28
CA TRP A 270 -6.11 24.04 -4.18
C TRP A 270 -5.69 24.59 -5.54
N GLY A 271 -5.31 23.74 -6.49
CA GLY A 271 -5.07 24.13 -7.87
C GLY A 271 -6.31 24.72 -8.54
N SER A 272 -7.47 24.09 -8.33
CA SER A 272 -8.77 24.55 -8.86
C SER A 272 -9.21 25.85 -8.19
N ALA A 273 -9.04 25.97 -6.87
CA ALA A 273 -9.31 27.21 -6.14
C ALA A 273 -8.47 28.37 -6.70
N THR A 274 -7.18 28.12 -6.98
CA THR A 274 -6.31 29.10 -7.66
C THR A 274 -6.92 29.52 -9.00
N VAL A 275 -7.28 28.58 -9.88
CA VAL A 275 -7.87 28.89 -11.19
C VAL A 275 -9.17 29.68 -11.06
N LEU A 276 -10.07 29.30 -10.15
CA LEU A 276 -11.34 29.99 -9.92
C LEU A 276 -11.13 31.44 -9.44
N THR A 277 -10.17 31.68 -8.54
CA THR A 277 -9.84 33.04 -8.10
C THR A 277 -9.27 33.91 -9.22
N TRP A 278 -8.45 33.34 -10.10
CA TRP A 278 -7.95 34.04 -11.29
C TRP A 278 -9.05 34.35 -12.31
N LEU A 279 -9.99 33.42 -12.51
CA LEU A 279 -11.16 33.63 -13.36
C LEU A 279 -12.04 34.76 -12.81
N ALA A 280 -12.33 34.76 -11.51
CA ALA A 280 -13.07 35.83 -10.86
C ALA A 280 -12.35 37.18 -11.03
N ALA A 281 -11.04 37.24 -10.81
CA ALA A 281 -10.25 38.45 -11.04
C ALA A 281 -10.37 38.96 -12.49
N GLY A 282 -10.32 38.06 -13.47
CA GLY A 282 -10.50 38.41 -14.88
C GLY A 282 -11.89 38.96 -15.20
N ILE A 283 -12.95 38.43 -14.57
CA ILE A 283 -14.32 38.93 -14.71
C ILE A 283 -14.44 40.34 -14.14
N TRP A 284 -13.90 40.59 -12.95
CA TRP A 284 -13.92 41.93 -12.33
C TRP A 284 -13.12 42.95 -13.15
N LEU A 285 -11.97 42.57 -13.70
CA LEU A 285 -11.22 43.42 -14.63
C LEU A 285 -12.03 43.74 -15.89
N ALA A 286 -12.70 42.75 -16.47
CA ALA A 286 -13.54 42.94 -17.65
C ALA A 286 -14.76 43.83 -17.37
N ALA A 287 -15.26 43.80 -16.12
CA ALA A 287 -16.33 44.68 -15.65
C ALA A 287 -15.86 46.11 -15.31
N GLY A 288 -14.56 46.40 -15.40
CA GLY A 288 -14.01 47.72 -15.10
C GLY A 288 -13.80 47.99 -13.60
N GLU A 289 -13.73 46.94 -12.77
CA GLU A 289 -13.53 47.05 -11.33
C GLU A 289 -12.14 46.53 -10.91
N PRO A 290 -11.09 47.38 -10.91
CA PRO A 290 -9.70 46.94 -10.68
C PRO A 290 -9.39 46.59 -9.22
N GLU A 291 -10.07 47.22 -8.25
CA GLU A 291 -9.85 46.96 -6.83
C GLU A 291 -10.21 45.52 -6.41
N PRO A 292 -11.44 45.00 -6.67
CA PRO A 292 -11.77 43.61 -6.34
C PRO A 292 -10.94 42.61 -7.13
N ALA A 293 -10.52 42.95 -8.36
CA ALA A 293 -9.61 42.12 -9.14
C ALA A 293 -8.23 41.98 -8.50
N ALA A 294 -7.65 43.07 -7.99
CA ALA A 294 -6.37 43.04 -7.29
C ALA A 294 -6.44 42.20 -6.00
N VAL A 295 -7.55 42.32 -5.26
CA VAL A 295 -7.81 41.49 -4.06
C VAL A 295 -7.91 40.01 -4.44
N ALA A 296 -8.69 39.68 -5.46
CA ALA A 296 -8.83 38.29 -5.94
C ALA A 296 -7.49 37.70 -6.41
N ALA A 297 -6.68 38.48 -7.13
CA ALA A 297 -5.34 38.09 -7.54
C ALA A 297 -4.40 37.85 -6.34
N GLY A 298 -4.43 38.74 -5.33
CA GLY A 298 -3.66 38.57 -4.09
C GLY A 298 -4.07 37.31 -3.32
N LEU A 299 -5.38 37.04 -3.23
CA LEU A 299 -5.91 35.84 -2.57
C LEU A 299 -5.52 34.55 -3.29
N SER A 300 -5.30 34.58 -4.61
CA SER A 300 -4.87 33.41 -5.40
C SER A 300 -3.46 32.92 -5.05
N LEU A 301 -2.62 33.75 -4.42
CA LEU A 301 -1.26 33.37 -4.02
C LEU A 301 -1.27 32.31 -2.92
N VAL A 302 -2.24 32.36 -2.00
CA VAL A 302 -2.36 31.39 -0.91
C VAL A 302 -2.60 29.97 -1.43
N PRO A 303 -3.65 29.67 -2.23
CA PRO A 303 -3.88 28.33 -2.76
C PRO A 303 -2.76 27.89 -3.71
N LEU A 304 -2.10 28.80 -4.42
CA LEU A 304 -0.93 28.49 -5.25
C LEU A 304 0.26 28.03 -4.39
N LEU A 305 0.62 28.79 -3.35
CA LEU A 305 1.70 28.44 -2.43
C LEU A 305 1.41 27.14 -1.68
N LEU A 306 0.15 26.92 -1.27
CA LEU A 306 -0.29 25.65 -0.68
C LEU A 306 -0.16 24.51 -1.69
N THR A 307 -0.55 24.71 -2.94
CA THR A 307 -0.40 23.69 -4.00
C THR A 307 1.07 23.32 -4.21
N ILE A 308 1.96 24.32 -4.27
CA ILE A 308 3.41 24.11 -4.38
C ILE A 308 3.96 23.40 -3.14
N TRP A 309 3.53 23.80 -1.94
CA TRP A 309 3.94 23.18 -0.68
C TRP A 309 3.54 21.70 -0.63
N LEU A 310 2.27 21.39 -0.88
CA LEU A 310 1.73 20.03 -0.87
C LEU A 310 2.38 19.15 -1.96
N TYR A 311 2.71 19.73 -3.11
CA TYR A 311 3.41 19.02 -4.19
C TYR A 311 4.87 18.69 -3.84
N ARG A 312 5.54 19.56 -3.08
CA ARG A 312 6.91 19.35 -2.63
C ARG A 312 7.03 18.44 -1.41
N TRP A 313 5.97 18.31 -0.63
CA TRP A 313 5.95 17.43 0.54
C TRP A 313 5.94 15.97 0.10
N ARG A 314 7.03 15.26 0.40
CA ARG A 314 7.26 13.88 -0.04
C ARG A 314 7.87 13.09 1.09
N PHE A 315 7.20 12.02 1.47
CA PHE A 315 7.72 11.01 2.37
C PHE A 315 8.22 9.82 1.55
N ARG A 316 9.49 9.46 1.72
CA ARG A 316 10.14 8.38 0.99
C ARG A 316 10.60 7.32 1.96
N CYS A 317 10.23 6.09 1.66
CA CYS A 317 10.69 4.92 2.39
C CYS A 317 11.77 4.25 1.56
N HIS A 318 12.96 4.17 2.14
CA HIS A 318 14.12 3.55 1.52
C HIS A 318 14.39 2.19 2.17
N GLN A 319 15.28 1.42 1.55
CA GLN A 319 15.69 0.10 2.04
C GLN A 319 16.28 0.12 3.47
N PHE A 320 17.05 1.17 3.81
CA PHE A 320 17.76 1.28 5.09
C PHE A 320 17.36 2.49 5.92
N GLY A 321 16.40 3.29 5.48
CA GLY A 321 15.89 4.42 6.25
C GLY A 321 14.70 5.12 5.61
N VAL A 322 14.33 6.26 6.18
CA VAL A 322 13.27 7.12 5.66
C VAL A 322 13.81 8.52 5.39
N SER A 323 13.22 9.21 4.43
CA SER A 323 13.41 10.64 4.26
C SER A 323 12.10 11.40 4.12
N LEU A 324 12.08 12.61 4.66
CA LEU A 324 10.95 13.52 4.56
C LEU A 324 11.45 14.84 3.98
N ARG A 325 10.98 15.16 2.78
CA ARG A 325 11.28 16.41 2.10
C ARG A 325 10.21 17.45 2.45
N GLY A 326 10.62 18.50 3.14
CA GLY A 326 9.82 19.70 3.37
C GLY A 326 10.02 20.73 2.25
N LEU A 327 9.62 21.99 2.51
CA LEU A 327 9.84 23.10 1.58
C LEU A 327 11.33 23.42 1.40
N VAL A 328 12.05 23.52 2.53
CA VAL A 328 13.41 24.06 2.61
C VAL A 328 14.45 22.99 2.96
N SER A 329 14.09 22.01 3.79
CA SER A 329 14.99 20.97 4.27
C SER A 329 14.49 19.57 3.89
N GLU A 330 15.44 18.63 3.85
CA GLU A 330 15.17 17.19 3.79
C GLU A 330 15.72 16.56 5.06
N ALA A 331 14.85 15.94 5.85
CA ALA A 331 15.26 15.14 7.01
C ALA A 331 15.49 13.69 6.54
N ARG A 332 16.60 13.08 6.95
CA ARG A 332 16.97 11.70 6.63
C ARG A 332 17.28 10.94 7.91
N LEU A 333 16.79 9.71 8.02
CA LEU A 333 17.03 8.88 9.20
C LEU A 333 17.15 7.40 8.81
N MET A 334 18.32 6.80 9.08
CA MET A 334 18.52 5.36 8.91
C MET A 334 17.80 4.57 10.00
N TYR A 335 17.29 3.38 9.68
CA TYR A 335 16.60 2.51 10.66
C TYR A 335 17.50 2.14 11.84
N ARG A 336 18.80 1.88 11.59
CA ARG A 336 19.78 1.59 12.64
C ARG A 336 19.99 2.75 13.63
N ASP A 337 19.76 3.98 13.17
CA ASP A 337 19.98 5.21 13.94
C ASP A 337 18.71 5.70 14.66
N MET A 338 17.61 4.94 14.60
CA MET A 338 16.35 5.26 15.30
C MET A 338 16.41 4.81 16.75
N ALA A 339 16.28 5.72 17.72
CA ALA A 339 16.11 5.36 19.13
C ALA A 339 14.71 4.81 19.38
N SER A 340 13.69 5.48 18.84
CA SER A 340 12.30 5.07 19.03
C SER A 340 11.51 5.10 17.72
N PHE A 341 10.51 4.23 17.63
CA PHE A 341 9.56 4.19 16.53
C PHE A 341 8.14 4.11 17.07
N THR A 342 7.30 5.06 16.66
CA THR A 342 5.87 5.09 16.96
C THR A 342 5.09 4.83 15.69
N TYR A 343 4.14 3.90 15.74
CA TYR A 343 3.18 3.65 14.67
C TYR A 343 1.79 3.59 15.27
N GLN A 344 0.94 4.54 14.88
CA GLN A 344 -0.44 4.63 15.33
C GLN A 344 -1.36 4.67 14.11
N THR A 345 -2.43 3.88 14.17
CA THR A 345 -3.48 3.88 13.15
C THR A 345 -4.82 4.13 13.81
N THR A 346 -5.45 5.24 13.44
CA THR A 346 -6.77 5.62 13.95
C THR A 346 -7.77 5.54 12.82
N ARG A 347 -8.77 4.66 12.98
CA ARG A 347 -9.88 4.57 12.02
C ARG A 347 -10.81 5.76 12.24
N MET A 348 -11.06 6.50 11.18
CA MET A 348 -11.95 7.65 11.19
C MET A 348 -13.35 7.22 10.74
N PHE A 349 -14.35 7.57 11.53
CA PHE A 349 -15.76 7.35 11.22
C PHE A 349 -16.49 8.70 11.23
N TYR A 350 -17.38 8.90 10.26
CA TYR A 350 -18.30 10.02 10.23
C TYR A 350 -19.72 9.47 10.08
N ASN A 351 -20.59 9.72 11.06
CA ASN A 351 -21.96 9.16 11.13
C ASN A 351 -22.00 7.62 10.97
N GLY A 352 -21.05 6.91 11.61
CA GLY A 352 -20.94 5.45 11.52
C GLY A 352 -20.35 4.92 10.21
N VAL A 353 -20.07 5.78 9.23
CA VAL A 353 -19.44 5.41 7.96
C VAL A 353 -17.93 5.62 8.08
N TYR A 354 -17.17 4.58 7.76
CA TYR A 354 -15.70 4.65 7.71
C TYR A 354 -15.25 5.60 6.59
N THR A 355 -14.49 6.64 6.94
CA THR A 355 -14.01 7.66 5.98
C THR A 355 -12.54 7.48 5.60
N GLY A 356 -11.77 6.77 6.41
CA GLY A 356 -10.35 6.48 6.17
C GLY A 356 -9.63 6.05 7.43
N THR A 357 -8.36 5.67 7.30
CA THR A 357 -7.45 5.40 8.42
C THR A 357 -6.41 6.50 8.43
N MET A 358 -6.34 7.22 9.54
CA MET A 358 -5.24 8.13 9.84
C MET A 358 -4.05 7.29 10.30
N VAL A 359 -2.96 7.32 9.56
CA VAL A 359 -1.69 6.67 9.89
C VAL A 359 -0.72 7.73 10.36
N GLN A 360 -0.21 7.56 11.58
CA GLN A 360 0.85 8.37 12.14
C GLN A 360 2.09 7.51 12.38
N MET A 361 3.22 7.96 11.85
CA MET A 361 4.53 7.38 12.09
C MET A 361 5.46 8.45 12.65
N ILE A 362 6.14 8.14 13.75
CA ILE A 362 7.18 9.00 14.33
C ILE A 362 8.46 8.20 14.40
N PHE A 363 9.52 8.76 13.82
CA PHE A 363 10.86 8.19 13.84
C PHE A 363 11.75 9.12 14.67
N GLU A 364 12.12 8.69 15.87
CA GLU A 364 12.98 9.47 16.75
C GLU A 364 14.42 8.98 16.65
N PRO A 365 15.38 9.85 16.32
CA PRO A 365 16.78 9.45 16.22
C PRO A 365 17.39 9.20 17.60
N VAL A 366 18.44 8.38 17.64
CA VAL A 366 19.36 8.36 18.78
C VAL A 366 19.91 9.77 19.00
N PRO A 367 19.95 10.28 20.26
CA PRO A 367 20.48 11.60 20.56
C PRO A 367 21.86 11.83 19.93
N GLY A 368 21.99 12.90 19.15
CA GLY A 368 23.24 13.21 18.45
C GLY A 368 23.11 14.45 17.57
N PRO A 369 24.23 15.10 17.23
CA PRO A 369 24.22 16.30 16.40
C PRO A 369 23.68 16.01 15.00
N GLY A 370 22.84 16.93 14.49
CA GLY A 370 22.35 16.89 13.11
C GLY A 370 21.24 15.88 12.80
N ARG A 371 20.78 15.10 13.78
CA ARG A 371 19.68 14.14 13.59
C ARG A 371 18.35 14.79 13.93
N GLN A 372 17.39 14.71 13.01
CA GLN A 372 16.07 15.30 13.18
C GLN A 372 15.01 14.22 13.32
N ARG A 373 14.05 14.46 14.23
CA ARG A 373 12.82 13.67 14.32
C ARG A 373 12.04 13.79 13.02
N ILE A 374 11.60 12.65 12.48
CA ILE A 374 10.71 12.62 11.32
C ILE A 374 9.32 12.24 11.80
N SER A 375 8.31 13.01 11.39
CA SER A 375 6.90 12.74 11.67
C SER A 375 6.15 12.68 10.35
N PHE A 376 5.49 11.55 10.09
CA PHE A 376 4.63 11.35 8.94
C PHE A 376 3.21 11.11 9.43
N ASN A 377 2.25 11.83 8.85
CA ASN A 377 0.85 11.72 9.17
C ASN A 377 0.06 11.81 7.86
N SER A 378 -0.75 10.79 7.58
CA SER A 378 -1.56 10.73 6.37
C SER A 378 -2.89 10.04 6.63
N THR A 379 -3.95 10.51 5.96
CA THR A 379 -5.23 9.81 5.94
C THR A 379 -5.33 8.99 4.65
N LEU A 380 -5.44 7.69 4.80
CA LEU A 380 -5.47 6.72 3.71
C LEU A 380 -6.87 6.12 3.63
N GLN A 381 -7.32 5.77 2.43
CA GLN A 381 -8.55 5.01 2.26
C GLN A 381 -8.22 3.53 2.44
N GLY A 382 -8.50 2.97 3.62
CA GLY A 382 -8.10 1.61 3.98
C GLY A 382 -6.78 1.55 4.75
N LEU A 383 -6.19 0.36 4.82
CA LEU A 383 -4.82 0.16 5.27
C LEU A 383 -3.90 0.12 4.06
N ASP A 384 -2.73 0.72 4.20
CA ASP A 384 -1.67 0.69 3.21
C ASP A 384 -0.70 -0.43 3.57
N GLU A 385 -0.72 -1.49 2.78
CA GLU A 385 0.06 -2.70 3.02
C GLU A 385 1.56 -2.40 3.07
N GLU A 386 2.05 -1.46 2.26
CA GLU A 386 3.46 -1.07 2.26
C GLU A 386 3.86 -0.38 3.56
N LEU A 387 2.97 0.45 4.13
CA LEU A 387 3.20 1.09 5.42
C LEU A 387 3.14 0.08 6.58
N ASP A 388 2.31 -0.95 6.49
CA ASP A 388 2.30 -2.03 7.49
C ASP A 388 3.56 -2.91 7.38
N ASN A 389 3.96 -3.28 6.16
CA ASN A 389 5.20 -4.00 5.90
C ASN A 389 6.41 -3.21 6.41
N LEU A 390 6.43 -1.89 6.17
CA LEU A 390 7.44 -0.99 6.72
C LEU A 390 7.46 -1.02 8.25
N ARG A 391 6.30 -0.90 8.90
CA ARG A 391 6.19 -0.98 10.36
C ARG A 391 6.78 -2.30 10.87
N GLN A 392 6.41 -3.43 10.28
CA GLN A 392 6.91 -4.74 10.68
C GLN A 392 8.43 -4.83 10.52
N TYR A 393 8.96 -4.35 9.40
CA TYR A 393 10.41 -4.35 9.13
C TYR A 393 11.18 -3.50 10.14
N ILE A 394 10.78 -2.24 10.35
CA ILE A 394 11.42 -1.33 11.31
C ILE A 394 11.34 -1.90 12.72
N ALA A 395 10.19 -2.46 13.10
CA ALA A 395 10.01 -3.07 14.41
C ALA A 395 11.00 -4.22 14.64
N LYS A 396 11.21 -5.10 13.66
CA LYS A 396 12.20 -6.18 13.73
C LYS A 396 13.64 -5.66 13.84
N VAL A 397 14.00 -4.63 13.06
CA VAL A 397 15.35 -4.03 13.13
C VAL A 397 15.62 -3.45 14.52
N ILE A 398 14.67 -2.71 15.10
CA ILE A 398 14.82 -2.15 16.45
C ILE A 398 14.82 -3.28 17.48
N ALA A 399 13.93 -4.27 17.37
CA ALA A 399 13.86 -5.42 18.28
C ALA A 399 15.19 -6.18 18.38
N GLN A 400 15.92 -6.35 17.26
CA GLN A 400 17.25 -6.98 17.26
C GLN A 400 18.27 -6.19 18.08
N ARG A 401 18.25 -4.85 18.01
CA ARG A 401 19.10 -4.01 18.86
C ARG A 401 18.71 -4.14 20.33
N LEU A 402 17.41 -4.08 20.64
CA LEU A 402 16.89 -4.24 22.00
C LEU A 402 17.31 -5.62 22.56
N ALA A 403 17.24 -6.69 21.76
CA ALA A 403 17.73 -8.02 22.14
C ALA A 403 19.24 -8.03 22.44
N ALA A 404 20.05 -7.37 21.61
CA ALA A 404 21.50 -7.28 21.83
C ALA A 404 21.85 -6.52 23.13
N GLU A 405 21.09 -5.48 23.46
CA GLU A 405 21.25 -4.75 24.74
C GLU A 405 20.86 -5.63 25.94
N LEU A 406 19.75 -6.36 25.83
CA LEU A 406 19.28 -7.27 26.87
C LEU A 406 20.28 -8.41 27.13
N ASN A 407 20.80 -9.01 26.06
CA ASN A 407 21.84 -10.04 26.13
C ASN A 407 23.16 -9.53 26.71
N ALA A 408 23.42 -8.22 26.63
CA ALA A 408 24.54 -7.58 27.30
C ALA A 408 24.29 -7.28 28.79
N GLY A 409 23.21 -7.81 29.37
CA GLY A 409 22.84 -7.63 30.77
C GLY A 409 22.25 -6.26 31.09
N ARG A 410 21.83 -5.48 30.07
CA ARG A 410 21.20 -4.17 30.28
C ARG A 410 19.69 -4.32 30.28
N SER A 411 19.01 -3.56 31.14
CA SER A 411 17.56 -3.40 31.03
C SER A 411 17.21 -2.54 29.82
N VAL A 412 16.13 -2.87 29.11
CA VAL A 412 15.76 -2.20 27.87
C VAL A 412 14.33 -1.66 27.96
N GLU A 413 14.16 -0.37 27.68
CA GLU A 413 12.83 0.25 27.66
C GLU A 413 12.04 -0.22 26.44
N TRP A 414 10.86 -0.77 26.69
CA TRP A 414 9.91 -1.16 25.64
C TRP A 414 8.97 0.00 25.36
N THR A 415 8.24 0.46 26.36
CA THR A 415 7.35 1.63 26.27
C THR A 415 7.60 2.51 27.50
N PRO A 416 6.97 3.70 27.64
CA PRO A 416 7.10 4.50 28.85
C PRO A 416 6.75 3.77 30.16
N HIS A 417 5.98 2.68 30.08
CA HIS A 417 5.50 1.90 31.22
C HIS A 417 6.07 0.48 31.30
N LEU A 418 6.79 0.02 30.28
CA LEU A 418 7.28 -1.36 30.17
C LEU A 418 8.78 -1.40 29.93
N ARG A 419 9.45 -2.30 30.65
CA ARG A 419 10.90 -2.51 30.55
C ARG A 419 11.23 -3.98 30.61
N PHE A 420 12.07 -4.45 29.69
CA PHE A 420 12.66 -5.78 29.75
C PHE A 420 13.83 -5.78 30.75
N LEU A 421 13.86 -6.80 31.61
CA LEU A 421 14.93 -7.04 32.58
C LEU A 421 15.79 -8.25 32.15
N PRO A 422 17.11 -8.27 32.46
CA PRO A 422 18.02 -9.34 32.05
C PRO A 422 17.60 -10.75 32.52
N GLU A 423 16.88 -10.86 33.63
CA GLU A 423 16.45 -12.12 34.24
C GLU A 423 15.25 -12.76 33.54
N MET A 424 15.04 -12.50 32.24
CA MET A 424 13.87 -12.97 31.48
C MET A 424 12.55 -12.60 32.18
N SER A 425 12.45 -11.33 32.58
CA SER A 425 11.26 -10.77 33.20
C SER A 425 10.91 -9.40 32.64
N LEU A 426 9.66 -9.00 32.84
CA LEU A 426 9.08 -7.76 32.36
C LEU A 426 8.68 -6.90 33.56
N GLU A 427 9.25 -5.70 33.68
CA GLU A 427 8.80 -4.70 34.66
C GLU A 427 7.69 -3.85 34.03
N TYR A 428 6.55 -3.76 34.71
CA TYR A 428 5.43 -2.90 34.35
C TYR A 428 5.16 -1.85 35.42
N ARG A 429 4.96 -0.59 35.00
CA ARG A 429 4.56 0.53 35.85
C ARG A 429 3.29 1.17 35.29
N ALA A 430 2.15 0.85 35.88
CA ALA A 430 0.87 1.45 35.47
C ALA A 430 0.92 2.99 35.60
N ALA A 431 0.37 3.68 34.60
CA ALA A 431 0.19 5.12 34.62
C ALA A 431 -0.77 5.53 35.74
N GLY A 432 -0.32 6.41 36.65
CA GLY A 432 -1.16 6.94 37.72
C GLY A 432 -1.94 8.17 37.25
N LEU A 433 -3.21 8.28 37.65
CA LEU A 433 -4.10 9.36 37.18
C LEU A 433 -3.67 10.75 37.70
N LEU A 434 -3.14 10.86 38.92
CA LEU A 434 -2.81 12.15 39.58
C LEU A 434 -1.68 12.09 40.64
N TRP A 435 -1.30 10.91 41.15
CA TRP A 435 -0.49 10.77 42.38
C TRP A 435 0.86 10.05 42.19
N GLY A 436 1.44 10.12 41.00
CA GLY A 436 2.68 9.40 40.66
C GLY A 436 2.43 7.99 40.12
N SER A 437 3.48 7.34 39.64
CA SER A 437 3.41 5.99 39.08
C SER A 437 3.18 4.94 40.15
N HIS A 438 2.43 3.89 39.82
CA HIS A 438 2.26 2.74 40.70
C HIS A 438 3.61 2.02 40.93
N ALA A 439 3.71 1.29 42.03
CA ALA A 439 4.88 0.45 42.31
C ALA A 439 5.11 -0.54 41.14
N PRO A 440 6.37 -0.75 40.72
CA PRO A 440 6.67 -1.65 39.61
C PRO A 440 6.25 -3.09 39.92
N VAL A 441 5.62 -3.73 38.95
CA VAL A 441 5.27 -5.15 38.98
C VAL A 441 6.23 -5.90 38.05
N VAL A 442 6.97 -6.86 38.59
CA VAL A 442 7.88 -7.72 37.81
C VAL A 442 7.17 -9.01 37.45
N ILE A 443 7.13 -9.33 36.16
CA ILE A 443 6.41 -10.46 35.58
C ILE A 443 7.44 -11.39 34.92
N PRO A 444 7.74 -12.57 35.50
CA PRO A 444 8.58 -13.56 34.83
C PRO A 444 7.95 -14.01 33.51
N LEU A 445 8.74 -14.14 32.43
CA LEU A 445 8.19 -14.45 31.11
C LEU A 445 7.46 -15.81 31.08
N GLY A 446 7.93 -16.80 31.85
CA GLY A 446 7.26 -18.11 31.98
C GLY A 446 5.90 -18.08 32.69
N GLN A 447 5.53 -16.95 33.31
CA GLN A 447 4.23 -16.74 33.95
C GLN A 447 3.21 -16.07 33.02
N ILE A 448 3.61 -15.62 31.84
CA ILE A 448 2.69 -15.07 30.84
C ILE A 448 1.79 -16.19 30.32
N ALA A 449 0.48 -15.97 30.40
CA ALA A 449 -0.53 -16.95 29.99
C ALA A 449 -1.00 -16.74 28.56
N HIS A 450 -1.37 -15.50 28.22
CA HIS A 450 -1.76 -15.13 26.86
C HIS A 450 -1.56 -13.63 26.63
N LEU A 451 -1.48 -13.27 25.34
CA LEU A 451 -1.40 -11.90 24.85
C LEU A 451 -2.66 -11.61 24.02
N GLY A 452 -3.14 -10.38 24.04
CA GLY A 452 -4.34 -9.99 23.32
C GLY A 452 -4.32 -8.54 22.87
N PHE A 453 -5.08 -8.26 21.81
CA PHE A 453 -5.25 -6.93 21.23
C PHE A 453 -6.73 -6.60 21.18
N ASP A 454 -7.10 -5.44 21.72
CA ASP A 454 -8.49 -5.02 21.80
C ASP A 454 -8.58 -3.49 21.71
N GLY A 455 -9.28 -2.97 20.70
CA GLY A 455 -9.53 -1.54 20.55
C GLY A 455 -8.28 -0.65 20.47
N GLY A 456 -7.16 -1.15 19.95
CA GLY A 456 -5.88 -0.42 19.94
C GLY A 456 -5.12 -0.47 21.26
N SER A 457 -5.59 -1.24 22.23
CA SER A 457 -4.86 -1.60 23.45
C SER A 457 -4.28 -3.00 23.35
N PHE A 458 -3.05 -3.16 23.81
CA PHE A 458 -2.42 -4.43 24.10
C PHE A 458 -2.71 -4.81 25.54
N LYS A 459 -3.04 -6.08 25.75
CA LYS A 459 -3.34 -6.68 27.06
C LYS A 459 -2.48 -7.93 27.25
N LEU A 460 -1.91 -8.09 28.44
CA LEU A 460 -1.14 -9.27 28.82
C LEU A 460 -1.67 -9.83 30.14
N TRP A 461 -1.91 -11.14 30.14
CA TRP A 461 -2.40 -11.88 31.28
C TRP A 461 -1.33 -12.79 31.85
N VAL A 462 -1.37 -12.96 33.16
CA VAL A 462 -0.46 -13.80 33.93
C VAL A 462 -1.23 -15.00 34.46
N LYS A 463 -0.58 -16.17 34.55
CA LYS A 463 -1.18 -17.42 35.05
C LYS A 463 -1.84 -17.18 36.43
N GLY A 464 -3.08 -17.67 36.56
CA GLY A 464 -3.85 -17.55 37.81
C GLY A 464 -4.54 -16.20 38.02
N LYS A 465 -4.50 -15.27 37.06
CA LYS A 465 -5.27 -14.02 37.08
C LYS A 465 -6.26 -13.98 35.92
N ASP A 466 -7.49 -13.62 36.24
CA ASP A 466 -8.57 -13.49 35.24
C ASP A 466 -8.49 -12.16 34.47
N ASP A 467 -7.98 -11.12 35.13
CA ASP A 467 -7.82 -9.78 34.56
C ASP A 467 -6.42 -9.56 33.95
N PRO A 468 -6.32 -8.70 32.92
CA PRO A 468 -5.03 -8.34 32.35
C PRO A 468 -4.18 -7.60 33.38
N VAL A 469 -2.91 -7.99 33.52
CA VAL A 469 -1.96 -7.38 34.45
C VAL A 469 -1.30 -6.16 33.83
N VAL A 470 -1.13 -6.17 32.51
CA VAL A 470 -0.58 -5.07 31.74
C VAL A 470 -1.62 -4.65 30.72
N GLN A 471 -1.83 -3.34 30.63
CA GLN A 471 -2.56 -2.72 29.53
C GLN A 471 -1.73 -1.54 29.00
N GLU A 472 -1.48 -1.52 27.69
CA GLU A 472 -0.65 -0.51 27.02
C GLU A 472 -1.25 -0.14 25.66
N GLU A 473 -1.07 1.10 25.20
CA GLU A 473 -1.55 1.52 23.87
C GLU A 473 -0.62 0.97 22.76
N VAL A 474 -1.21 0.35 21.73
CA VAL A 474 -0.48 -0.16 20.55
C VAL A 474 0.23 0.97 19.78
N GLY A 475 -0.28 2.19 19.91
CA GLY A 475 0.29 3.41 19.33
C GLY A 475 1.42 4.04 20.14
N SER A 476 1.85 3.45 21.26
CA SER A 476 2.93 4.00 22.10
C SER A 476 4.31 3.87 21.44
N ALA A 477 5.23 4.75 21.82
CA ALA A 477 6.62 4.69 21.33
C ALA A 477 7.24 3.32 21.65
N ASN A 478 7.90 2.72 20.65
CA ASN A 478 8.54 1.41 20.72
C ASN A 478 7.61 0.21 21.01
N PHE A 479 6.28 0.39 21.00
CA PHE A 479 5.34 -0.71 21.22
C PHE A 479 5.60 -1.90 20.28
N TRP A 480 5.65 -1.68 18.97
CA TRP A 480 5.87 -2.76 18.02
C TRP A 480 7.26 -3.40 18.11
N PRO A 481 8.37 -2.63 18.15
CA PRO A 481 9.69 -3.19 18.41
C PRO A 481 9.75 -4.12 19.62
N GLY A 482 9.25 -3.68 20.78
CA GLY A 482 9.30 -4.55 21.97
C GLY A 482 8.28 -5.69 21.92
N PHE A 483 7.17 -5.59 21.20
CA PHE A 483 6.28 -6.72 20.97
C PHE A 483 6.98 -7.85 20.18
N TYR A 484 7.77 -7.49 19.16
CA TYR A 484 8.59 -8.45 18.42
C TYR A 484 9.68 -9.08 19.31
N LEU A 485 10.32 -8.28 20.18
CA LEU A 485 11.27 -8.81 21.16
C LEU A 485 10.59 -9.76 22.14
N LEU A 486 9.44 -9.38 22.73
CA LEU A 486 8.67 -10.21 23.64
C LEU A 486 8.31 -11.55 23.00
N SER A 487 7.83 -11.54 21.75
CA SER A 487 7.47 -12.75 21.02
C SER A 487 8.67 -13.70 20.90
N ALA A 488 9.83 -13.18 20.51
CA ALA A 488 11.05 -13.98 20.42
C ALA A 488 11.50 -14.54 21.79
N LEU A 489 11.39 -13.76 22.86
CA LEU A 489 11.75 -14.21 24.21
C LEU A 489 10.78 -15.28 24.75
N LEU A 490 9.50 -15.19 24.41
CA LEU A 490 8.49 -16.20 24.77
C LEU A 490 8.76 -17.54 24.08
N ASP A 491 9.18 -17.52 22.81
CA ASP A 491 9.56 -18.74 22.08
C ASP A 491 10.78 -19.43 22.73
N VAL A 492 11.78 -18.65 23.16
CA VAL A 492 12.94 -19.16 23.92
C VAL A 492 12.51 -19.75 25.26
N ALA A 493 11.65 -19.06 26.01
CA ALA A 493 11.16 -19.53 27.30
C ALA A 493 10.31 -20.81 27.17
N ALA A 494 9.49 -20.92 26.13
CA ALA A 494 8.70 -22.11 25.84
C ALA A 494 9.59 -23.31 25.50
N SER A 495 10.64 -23.08 24.71
CA SER A 495 11.62 -24.12 24.36
C SER A 495 12.37 -24.62 25.60
N ALA A 496 12.84 -23.72 26.46
CA ALA A 496 13.52 -24.09 27.71
C ALA A 496 12.63 -24.85 28.70
N ALA A 497 11.31 -24.56 28.71
CA ALA A 497 10.36 -25.29 29.55
C ALA A 497 10.07 -26.71 29.02
N ALA A 498 10.10 -26.91 27.70
CA ALA A 498 9.94 -28.23 27.09
C ALA A 498 11.12 -29.15 27.45
N ASP A 499 12.35 -28.64 27.37
CA ASP A 499 13.57 -29.41 27.67
C ASP A 499 13.62 -29.90 29.15
N GLN A 500 13.05 -29.13 30.08
CA GLN A 500 12.98 -29.52 31.50
C GLN A 500 12.00 -30.68 31.76
N ASN A 501 10.91 -30.75 30.98
CA ASN A 501 9.92 -31.83 31.12
C ASN A 501 10.44 -33.15 30.54
N ASP A 502 11.18 -33.12 29.43
CA ASP A 502 11.70 -34.34 28.79
C ASP A 502 12.83 -35.02 29.59
N GLY A 503 13.63 -34.25 30.33
CA GLY A 503 14.70 -34.79 31.18
C GLY A 503 14.24 -35.49 32.47
N SER A 504 12.94 -35.45 32.78
CA SER A 504 12.40 -35.89 34.08
C SER A 504 11.60 -37.20 34.01
N ALA A 505 11.49 -37.84 32.85
CA ALA A 505 10.87 -39.16 32.75
C ALA A 505 11.75 -40.19 33.46
N PRO A 506 11.33 -40.76 34.62
CA PRO A 506 12.12 -41.78 35.30
C PRO A 506 12.32 -42.96 34.37
N ALA A 507 13.56 -43.43 34.24
CA ALA A 507 13.87 -44.62 33.47
C ALA A 507 12.93 -45.76 33.90
N PRO A 508 12.31 -46.49 32.96
CA PRO A 508 11.43 -47.59 33.31
C PRO A 508 12.22 -48.58 34.18
N SER A 509 11.71 -48.84 35.39
CA SER A 509 12.29 -49.83 36.29
C SER A 509 12.24 -51.19 35.59
N SER A 510 13.42 -51.81 35.48
CA SER A 510 13.58 -53.17 34.94
C SER A 510 13.43 -54.21 36.04
#